data_AF-A0A0D6QI60-F1
#
_entry.id   AF-A0A0D6QI60-F1
#
_cell.length_a   1.000
_cell.length_b   1.000
_cell.length_c   1.000
_cell.angle_alpha   90.00
_cell.angle_beta   90.00
_cell.angle_gamma   90.00
#
_symmetry.space_group_name_H-M   'P 1'
#
loop_
_entity.id
_entity.type
_entity.pdbx_description
1 polymer ?
#
loop_
_entity_poly.entity_id
_entity_poly.type
_entity_poly.pdbx_seq_one_letter_code
_entity_poly.pdbx_strand_id
1 'polypeptide(L)'
;MGHVLLRSPSHAALLASLLLAACGGGGYGGGGGGGGGGYGDGGGGGGGGDGGGDAGAAALWVVPESAPALSAAGQAAFTAGELFYNAHTAAHAGGELRGQLDLGGALRIATLDGAQETPPVLTNAFGAAAFTVDPGTLRMRGLVVTSGVPTANAAHVHLGARGAPGEIIVPLAGGPEVWVVPDGAAPLTAAQRDAFEAGTLFVNVHTPAHAGGEIRGQLDHRGTARLAALDGAQEVPATTSGGFGAGLLVVDDATGRPGGFVISRKLTAESAAHVHQAARGASGGVIVPLFGRPGLWVVRDDADPLTAEQRTAFDAGGLYYNVHTTANPAGEIRGQLERGGPIRIASLDGAQETPPVTSAGLGAGLLALDDGGGGEVGGFVIAAGLTSPTSAHVHQGARGAPGDIVVPLSGP
;
A
#
# COMPACT_ATOMS: atom_id res chain seq x y z
N MET A 1 -53.93 -55.30 -2.07
CA MET A 1 -54.15 -54.78 -0.70
C MET A 1 -53.29 -53.53 -0.57
N GLY A 2 -53.74 -52.29 -0.47
CA GLY A 2 -55.05 -51.68 -0.24
C GLY A 2 -54.83 -50.42 0.61
N HIS A 3 -55.14 -49.23 0.04
CA HIS A 3 -55.50 -47.94 0.67
C HIS A 3 -54.43 -47.17 1.51
N VAL A 4 -54.41 -45.83 1.68
CA VAL A 4 -55.06 -44.57 1.18
C VAL A 4 -54.24 -43.42 1.84
N LEU A 5 -53.66 -42.46 1.11
CA LEU A 5 -54.08 -41.07 0.83
C LEU A 5 -54.50 -40.15 2.01
N LEU A 6 -54.22 -38.83 1.83
CA LEU A 6 -54.68 -37.57 2.49
C LEU A 6 -53.54 -36.86 3.28
N ARG A 7 -53.22 -35.56 3.14
CA ARG A 7 -53.75 -34.38 2.42
C ARG A 7 -52.68 -33.24 2.44
N SER A 8 -52.52 -32.49 1.36
CA SER A 8 -51.99 -31.09 1.32
C SER A 8 -53.15 -30.10 1.63
N PRO A 9 -53.03 -28.74 1.73
CA PRO A 9 -52.33 -27.85 0.78
C PRO A 9 -51.81 -26.43 1.23
N SER A 10 -51.04 -25.78 0.32
CA SER A 10 -51.10 -24.35 -0.12
C SER A 10 -50.60 -23.21 0.82
N HIS A 11 -50.02 -22.06 0.42
CA HIS A 11 -49.91 -21.24 -0.80
C HIS A 11 -48.57 -20.44 -0.72
N ALA A 12 -47.73 -20.35 -1.75
CA ALA A 12 -47.65 -19.27 -2.75
C ALA A 12 -47.63 -17.82 -2.22
N ALA A 13 -46.50 -17.12 -2.38
CA ALA A 13 -46.46 -15.67 -2.62
C ALA A 13 -45.20 -15.29 -3.41
N LEU A 14 -45.43 -15.01 -4.69
CA LEU A 14 -44.61 -14.22 -5.60
C LEU A 14 -44.65 -12.75 -5.13
N LEU A 15 -43.56 -11.97 -5.26
CA LEU A 15 -43.52 -10.75 -6.09
C LEU A 15 -42.26 -9.91 -5.85
N ALA A 16 -41.63 -9.56 -6.96
CA ALA A 16 -40.68 -8.47 -7.13
C ALA A 16 -41.35 -7.11 -6.91
N SER A 17 -40.57 -6.07 -6.59
CA SER A 17 -40.86 -4.69 -6.99
C SER A 17 -39.58 -3.85 -7.01
N LEU A 18 -39.17 -3.48 -8.22
CA LEU A 18 -38.54 -2.19 -8.55
C LEU A 18 -39.34 -1.04 -7.91
N LEU A 19 -38.68 0.06 -7.56
CA LEU A 19 -38.93 1.36 -8.21
C LEU A 19 -37.93 2.43 -7.74
N LEU A 20 -37.19 2.97 -8.72
CA LEU A 20 -36.82 4.40 -8.78
C LEU A 20 -38.08 5.26 -8.71
N ALA A 21 -38.01 6.44 -8.09
CA ALA A 21 -38.44 7.68 -8.75
C ALA A 21 -38.05 8.93 -7.95
N ALA A 22 -37.65 9.92 -8.72
CA ALA A 22 -37.24 11.26 -8.34
C ALA A 22 -38.43 12.23 -8.19
N CYS A 23 -38.13 13.37 -7.55
CA CYS A 23 -38.70 14.72 -7.73
C CYS A 23 -40.21 14.99 -7.52
N GLY A 24 -40.50 16.00 -6.70
CA GLY A 24 -41.56 16.98 -7.00
C GLY A 24 -42.45 17.45 -5.84
N GLY A 25 -42.09 18.61 -5.25
CA GLY A 25 -42.97 19.79 -5.16
C GLY A 25 -44.15 19.86 -4.19
N GLY A 26 -44.12 20.90 -3.34
CA GLY A 26 -45.29 21.53 -2.70
C GLY A 26 -45.51 21.07 -1.25
N GLY A 27 -45.61 21.91 -0.22
CA GLY A 27 -45.81 23.35 -0.12
C GLY A 27 -46.70 23.60 1.11
N TYR A 28 -46.43 24.71 1.82
CA TYR A 28 -47.23 25.39 2.85
C TYR A 28 -46.97 25.15 4.35
N GLY A 29 -46.42 26.23 4.95
CA GLY A 29 -46.87 26.86 6.20
C GLY A 29 -46.30 26.25 7.49
N GLY A 30 -45.61 26.97 8.38
CA GLY A 30 -45.37 28.40 8.58
C GLY A 30 -45.07 28.60 10.07
N GLY A 31 -44.15 29.51 10.43
CA GLY A 31 -44.01 29.93 11.83
C GLY A 31 -42.63 30.40 12.26
N GLY A 32 -42.35 31.69 12.02
CA GLY A 32 -41.85 32.63 13.03
C GLY A 32 -40.36 32.60 13.43
N GLY A 33 -39.69 33.74 13.20
CA GLY A 33 -38.65 34.20 14.11
C GLY A 33 -37.49 34.97 13.49
N GLY A 34 -37.37 36.24 13.87
CA GLY A 34 -36.05 36.89 14.06
C GLY A 34 -35.47 37.61 12.84
N GLY A 35 -35.53 38.94 12.88
CA GLY A 35 -34.89 39.81 11.89
C GLY A 35 -33.37 39.96 12.07
N GLY A 36 -32.76 40.62 11.10
CA GLY A 36 -31.42 41.18 11.24
C GLY A 36 -30.61 41.17 9.94
N GLY A 37 -30.41 42.37 9.38
CA GLY A 37 -29.18 42.74 8.69
C GLY A 37 -28.96 42.20 7.28
N GLY A 38 -29.20 43.04 6.28
CA GLY A 38 -28.62 42.87 4.95
C GLY A 38 -27.13 43.17 4.96
N TYR A 39 -26.38 42.35 4.22
CA TYR A 39 -25.26 42.78 3.39
C TYR A 39 -25.32 41.93 2.13
N GLY A 40 -25.59 42.58 1.00
CA GLY A 40 -25.45 41.95 -0.30
C GLY A 40 -23.96 41.86 -0.63
N ASP A 41 -23.55 40.73 -1.17
CA ASP A 41 -22.34 40.71 -1.98
C ASP A 41 -22.59 39.90 -3.25
N GLY A 42 -22.07 40.46 -4.34
CA GLY A 42 -22.37 40.08 -5.70
C GLY A 42 -21.68 38.79 -6.12
N GLY A 43 -22.29 38.12 -7.09
CA GLY A 43 -21.71 36.99 -7.77
C GLY A 43 -20.42 37.37 -8.51
N GLY A 44 -19.47 36.43 -8.48
CA GLY A 44 -18.28 36.44 -9.31
C GLY A 44 -17.76 35.01 -9.39
N GLY A 45 -18.19 34.29 -10.42
CA GLY A 45 -17.68 32.96 -10.72
C GLY A 45 -16.17 33.01 -11.01
N GLY A 46 -15.46 32.06 -10.44
CA GLY A 46 -14.07 31.79 -10.73
C GLY A 46 -13.82 30.31 -10.48
N GLY A 47 -13.97 29.50 -11.52
CA GLY A 47 -13.48 28.13 -11.53
C GLY A 47 -11.97 28.16 -11.37
N GLY A 48 -11.49 27.84 -10.17
CA GLY A 48 -10.09 27.55 -9.91
C GLY A 48 -9.85 26.09 -10.23
N GLY A 49 -9.30 25.82 -11.41
CA GLY A 49 -8.75 24.53 -11.74
C GLY A 49 -7.64 24.17 -10.76
N ASP A 50 -7.84 23.07 -10.07
CA ASP A 50 -6.89 22.27 -9.34
C ASP A 50 -5.88 21.62 -10.30
N GLY A 51 -5.09 22.47 -10.94
CA GLY A 51 -3.80 22.12 -11.52
C GLY A 51 -2.75 22.03 -10.40
N GLY A 52 -2.88 21.02 -9.54
CA GLY A 52 -1.82 20.63 -8.61
C GLY A 52 -0.69 20.01 -9.38
N GLY A 53 0.30 20.82 -9.78
CA GLY A 53 1.53 20.31 -10.39
C GLY A 53 2.27 19.37 -9.45
N ASP A 54 2.83 18.30 -10.00
CA ASP A 54 3.62 17.22 -9.39
C ASP A 54 4.96 17.68 -8.75
N ALA A 55 4.98 18.84 -8.09
CA ALA A 55 6.12 19.27 -7.28
C ALA A 55 5.96 18.71 -5.86
N GLY A 56 6.35 17.45 -5.63
CA GLY A 56 6.61 16.95 -4.26
C GLY A 56 6.24 15.52 -3.93
N ALA A 57 5.56 14.77 -4.81
CA ALA A 57 5.25 13.36 -4.56
C ALA A 57 6.48 12.47 -4.72
N ALA A 58 6.62 11.46 -3.86
CA ALA A 58 7.68 10.47 -3.98
C ALA A 58 7.61 9.73 -5.32
N ALA A 59 8.76 9.52 -5.96
CA ALA A 59 8.88 8.76 -7.19
C ALA A 59 8.56 7.29 -6.92
N LEU A 60 7.71 6.69 -7.74
CA LEU A 60 7.33 5.28 -7.68
C LEU A 60 7.80 4.57 -8.95
N TRP A 61 8.53 3.48 -8.79
CA TRP A 61 8.81 2.52 -9.86
C TRP A 61 8.21 1.18 -9.50
N VAL A 62 7.66 0.48 -10.48
CA VAL A 62 7.02 -0.82 -10.29
C VAL A 62 7.70 -1.86 -11.17
N VAL A 63 7.84 -3.08 -10.67
CA VAL A 63 8.20 -4.23 -11.52
C VAL A 63 7.00 -4.50 -12.43
N PRO A 64 7.05 -4.21 -13.74
CA PRO A 64 5.90 -4.40 -14.61
C PRO A 64 5.61 -5.90 -14.77
N GLU A 65 4.38 -6.27 -15.12
CA GLU A 65 4.04 -7.68 -15.37
C GLU A 65 4.83 -8.31 -16.52
N SER A 66 5.35 -7.47 -17.43
CA SER A 66 6.23 -7.86 -18.54
C SER A 66 7.69 -8.05 -18.13
N ALA A 67 8.06 -7.84 -16.87
CA ALA A 67 9.41 -8.03 -16.39
C ALA A 67 9.86 -9.50 -16.62
N PRO A 68 11.11 -9.72 -17.06
CA PRO A 68 11.65 -11.06 -17.20
C PRO A 68 11.71 -11.77 -15.84
N ALA A 69 11.43 -13.07 -15.85
CA ALA A 69 11.70 -13.93 -14.71
C ALA A 69 13.20 -13.99 -14.40
N LEU A 70 13.55 -14.13 -13.13
CA LEU A 70 14.91 -14.40 -12.69
C LEU A 70 15.37 -15.78 -13.18
N SER A 71 16.57 -15.81 -13.76
CA SER A 71 17.28 -17.07 -14.02
C SER A 71 17.52 -17.86 -12.73
N ALA A 72 17.88 -19.14 -12.84
CA ALA A 72 18.25 -19.94 -11.65
C ALA A 72 19.36 -19.28 -10.81
N ALA A 73 20.32 -18.62 -11.46
CA ALA A 73 21.36 -17.84 -10.77
C ALA A 73 20.78 -16.61 -10.06
N GLY A 74 19.84 -15.90 -10.69
CA GLY A 74 19.14 -14.77 -10.08
C GLY A 74 18.26 -15.17 -8.89
N GLN A 75 17.59 -16.32 -8.96
CA GLN A 75 16.83 -16.88 -7.84
C GLN A 75 17.76 -17.26 -6.67
N ALA A 76 18.90 -17.90 -6.95
CA ALA A 76 19.92 -18.18 -5.95
C ALA A 76 20.47 -16.88 -5.32
N ALA A 77 20.72 -15.85 -6.13
CA ALA A 77 21.16 -14.54 -5.66
C ALA A 77 20.09 -13.86 -4.80
N PHE A 78 18.81 -13.96 -5.15
CA PHE A 78 17.71 -13.51 -4.30
C PHE A 78 17.75 -14.20 -2.93
N THR A 79 17.87 -15.54 -2.90
CA THR A 79 17.96 -16.29 -1.64
C THR A 79 19.21 -15.92 -0.83
N ALA A 80 20.34 -15.69 -1.49
CA ALA A 80 21.61 -15.33 -0.86
C ALA A 80 21.68 -13.86 -0.39
N GLY A 81 20.73 -13.01 -0.80
CA GLY A 81 20.76 -11.58 -0.49
C GLY A 81 21.70 -10.77 -1.40
N GLU A 82 21.99 -11.29 -2.58
CA GLU A 82 22.92 -10.72 -3.58
C GLU A 82 22.18 -9.96 -4.69
N LEU A 83 20.95 -9.52 -4.44
CA LEU A 83 20.25 -8.56 -5.32
C LEU A 83 20.21 -7.19 -4.67
N PHE A 84 20.13 -6.13 -5.48
CA PHE A 84 19.93 -4.77 -4.99
C PHE A 84 19.07 -3.96 -5.94
N TYR A 85 18.31 -3.02 -5.38
CA TYR A 85 17.69 -1.96 -6.16
C TYR A 85 18.69 -0.84 -6.43
N ASN A 86 18.58 -0.24 -7.62
CA ASN A 86 19.27 0.99 -7.99
C ASN A 86 18.26 1.96 -8.63
N ALA A 87 18.23 3.21 -8.17
CA ALA A 87 17.38 4.26 -8.71
C ALA A 87 18.23 5.41 -9.23
N HIS A 88 17.87 5.91 -10.41
CA HIS A 88 18.66 6.86 -11.18
C HIS A 88 17.93 8.20 -11.30
N THR A 89 18.71 9.26 -11.47
CA THR A 89 18.22 10.59 -11.84
C THR A 89 19.01 11.14 -13.02
N ALA A 90 18.54 12.25 -13.60
CA ALA A 90 19.27 12.93 -14.66
C ALA A 90 20.69 13.36 -14.25
N ALA A 91 20.90 13.69 -12.96
CA ALA A 91 22.21 14.07 -12.43
C ALA A 91 23.12 12.85 -12.14
N HIS A 92 22.52 11.69 -11.86
CA HIS A 92 23.23 10.48 -11.44
C HIS A 92 22.81 9.29 -12.32
N ALA A 93 23.21 9.32 -13.59
CA ALA A 93 22.86 8.27 -14.55
C ALA A 93 23.42 6.89 -14.17
N GLY A 94 24.51 6.83 -13.40
CA GLY A 94 25.07 5.58 -12.87
C GLY A 94 24.38 5.02 -11.62
N GLY A 95 23.40 5.74 -11.06
CA GLY A 95 22.73 5.43 -9.80
C GLY A 95 22.85 6.59 -8.81
N GLU A 96 21.73 7.03 -8.25
CA GLU A 96 21.69 7.98 -7.12
C GLU A 96 21.45 7.27 -5.79
N LEU A 97 20.55 6.28 -5.78
CA LEU A 97 20.20 5.52 -4.58
C LEU A 97 20.35 4.03 -4.84
N ARG A 98 21.02 3.35 -3.91
CA ARG A 98 21.16 1.89 -3.89
C ARG A 98 20.59 1.32 -2.60
N GLY A 99 19.96 0.15 -2.69
CA GLY A 99 19.47 -0.59 -1.53
C GLY A 99 19.65 -2.09 -1.71
N GLN A 100 20.46 -2.70 -0.86
CA GLN A 100 20.68 -4.15 -0.88
C GLN A 100 19.44 -4.91 -0.38
N LEU A 101 19.08 -6.01 -1.05
CA LEU A 101 18.05 -6.95 -0.63
C LEU A 101 18.69 -8.09 0.17
N ASP A 102 19.52 -7.77 1.16
CA ASP A 102 20.33 -8.75 1.93
C ASP A 102 19.60 -9.35 3.13
N LEU A 103 18.58 -8.68 3.65
CA LEU A 103 17.85 -9.10 4.85
C LEU A 103 16.54 -9.82 4.52
N GLY A 104 16.38 -11.00 5.11
CA GLY A 104 15.14 -11.79 5.04
C GLY A 104 14.21 -11.53 6.23
N GLY A 105 13.27 -12.43 6.45
CA GLY A 105 12.38 -12.43 7.60
C GLY A 105 10.91 -12.50 7.24
N ALA A 106 10.08 -12.77 8.24
CA ALA A 106 8.64 -12.72 8.07
C ALA A 106 8.19 -11.26 7.90
N LEU A 107 7.34 -11.02 6.90
CA LEU A 107 6.74 -9.72 6.66
C LEU A 107 5.66 -9.45 7.72
N ARG A 108 5.67 -8.23 8.25
CA ARG A 108 4.59 -7.66 9.05
C ARG A 108 4.16 -6.35 8.45
N ILE A 109 2.86 -6.14 8.40
CA ILE A 109 2.30 -4.87 7.92
C ILE A 109 1.44 -4.22 9.00
N ALA A 110 1.19 -2.93 8.83
CA ALA A 110 0.25 -2.18 9.65
C ALA A 110 -0.46 -1.13 8.80
N THR A 111 -1.73 -0.89 9.09
CA THR A 111 -2.42 0.34 8.69
C THR A 111 -2.35 1.31 9.85
N LEU A 112 -1.92 2.55 9.58
CA LEU A 112 -1.77 3.60 10.59
C LEU A 112 -2.95 4.55 10.54
N ASP A 113 -3.51 4.90 11.70
CA ASP A 113 -4.52 5.95 11.86
C ASP A 113 -4.43 6.61 13.23
N GLY A 114 -5.17 7.70 13.44
CA GLY A 114 -5.18 8.41 14.72
C GLY A 114 -5.98 7.72 15.82
N ALA A 115 -6.91 6.82 15.49
CA ALA A 115 -7.71 6.11 16.48
C ALA A 115 -6.87 5.10 17.28
N GLN A 116 -5.76 4.63 16.70
CA GLN A 116 -4.82 3.71 17.33
C GLN A 116 -3.83 4.39 18.30
N GLU A 117 -3.71 5.72 18.28
CA GLU A 117 -2.87 6.47 19.23
C GLU A 117 -3.36 6.34 20.67
N THR A 118 -2.47 6.60 21.64
CA THR A 118 -2.79 6.52 23.07
C THR A 118 -2.38 7.82 23.78
N PRO A 119 -3.31 8.77 24.00
CA PRO A 119 -4.74 8.73 23.67
C PRO A 119 -5.04 8.87 22.17
N PRO A 120 -6.24 8.46 21.68
CA PRO A 120 -6.63 8.60 20.27
C PRO A 120 -6.61 10.06 19.79
N VAL A 121 -6.16 10.26 18.55
CA VAL A 121 -6.11 11.55 17.87
C VAL A 121 -7.18 11.62 16.79
N LEU A 122 -7.99 12.69 16.82
CA LEU A 122 -8.94 12.98 15.74
C LEU A 122 -8.20 13.64 14.58
N THR A 123 -7.87 12.86 13.56
CA THR A 123 -7.20 13.31 12.33
C THR A 123 -7.71 12.52 11.13
N ASN A 124 -7.57 13.11 9.93
CA ASN A 124 -7.78 12.41 8.65
C ASN A 124 -6.45 11.90 8.06
N ALA A 125 -5.38 11.96 8.85
CA ALA A 125 -4.11 11.33 8.56
C ALA A 125 -4.22 9.81 8.62
N PHE A 126 -3.46 9.14 7.77
CA PHE A 126 -3.33 7.69 7.80
C PHE A 126 -2.01 7.28 7.12
N GLY A 127 -1.65 6.01 7.24
CA GLY A 127 -0.51 5.45 6.55
C GLY A 127 -0.58 3.94 6.41
N ALA A 128 0.39 3.39 5.72
CA ALA A 128 0.62 1.96 5.65
C ALA A 128 2.09 1.68 5.90
N ALA A 129 2.36 0.54 6.52
CA ALA A 129 3.72 0.11 6.77
C ALA A 129 3.96 -1.36 6.45
N ALA A 130 5.20 -1.67 6.10
CA ALA A 130 5.71 -3.02 5.84
C ALA A 130 7.10 -3.14 6.46
N PHE A 131 7.32 -4.18 7.27
CA PHE A 131 8.56 -4.41 7.99
C PHE A 131 8.97 -5.88 7.96
N THR A 132 10.28 -6.12 7.93
CA THR A 132 10.88 -7.43 8.17
C THR A 132 11.97 -7.32 9.22
N VAL A 133 12.21 -8.41 9.96
CA VAL A 133 13.38 -8.56 10.84
C VAL A 133 14.11 -9.82 10.42
N ASP A 134 15.38 -9.66 10.06
CA ASP A 134 16.21 -10.79 9.67
C ASP A 134 16.56 -11.63 10.92
N PRO A 135 16.26 -12.94 10.93
CA PRO A 135 16.40 -13.75 12.13
C PRO A 135 17.87 -14.03 12.53
N GLY A 136 18.81 -13.89 11.60
CA GLY A 136 20.23 -14.13 11.85
C GLY A 136 20.95 -12.90 12.37
N THR A 137 20.71 -11.76 11.74
CA THR A 137 21.38 -10.48 12.05
C THR A 137 20.59 -9.59 13.01
N LEU A 138 19.32 -9.91 13.25
CA LEU A 138 18.36 -9.10 14.02
C LEU A 138 18.16 -7.69 13.48
N ARG A 139 18.55 -7.44 12.23
CA ARG A 139 18.39 -6.14 11.59
C ARG A 139 16.99 -6.02 10.99
N MET A 140 16.40 -4.84 11.19
CA MET A 140 15.10 -4.49 10.64
C MET A 140 15.24 -3.77 9.29
N ARG A 141 14.30 -4.03 8.39
CA ARG A 141 14.02 -3.20 7.21
C ARG A 141 12.56 -2.82 7.24
N GLY A 142 12.24 -1.67 6.68
CA GLY A 142 10.86 -1.24 6.65
C GLY A 142 10.61 0.00 5.83
N LEU A 143 9.36 0.10 5.40
CA LEU A 143 8.75 1.19 4.67
C LEU A 143 7.51 1.64 5.43
N VAL A 144 7.34 2.95 5.58
CA VAL A 144 6.06 3.57 5.95
C VAL A 144 5.73 4.61 4.89
N VAL A 145 4.53 4.53 4.32
CA VAL A 145 3.99 5.56 3.44
C VAL A 145 2.83 6.23 4.15
N THR A 146 2.88 7.55 4.24
CA THR A 146 1.91 8.36 4.99
C THR A 146 1.22 9.35 4.10
N SER A 147 0.01 9.72 4.53
CA SER A 147 -0.82 10.66 3.83
C SER A 147 -1.48 11.58 4.85
N GLY A 148 -1.66 12.86 4.49
CA GLY A 148 -2.41 13.82 5.32
C GLY A 148 -1.66 14.35 6.55
N VAL A 149 -0.34 14.12 6.60
CA VAL A 149 0.56 14.60 7.66
C VAL A 149 1.66 15.50 7.08
N PRO A 150 1.33 16.59 6.36
CA PRO A 150 2.32 17.38 5.60
C PRO A 150 3.43 18.00 6.48
N THR A 151 3.22 18.09 7.79
CA THR A 151 4.18 18.63 8.77
C THR A 151 4.87 17.55 9.60
N ALA A 152 4.73 16.26 9.23
CA ALA A 152 5.36 15.18 9.96
C ALA A 152 6.88 15.33 10.01
N ASN A 153 7.43 15.16 11.21
CA ASN A 153 8.82 15.50 11.51
C ASN A 153 9.59 14.37 12.20
N ALA A 154 8.92 13.29 12.61
CA ALA A 154 9.56 12.09 13.13
C ALA A 154 8.65 10.86 12.94
N ALA A 155 9.25 9.69 12.85
CA ALA A 155 8.56 8.41 12.88
C ALA A 155 9.44 7.36 13.54
N HIS A 156 8.83 6.43 14.28
CA HIS A 156 9.56 5.45 15.07
C HIS A 156 8.85 4.10 15.10
N VAL A 157 9.63 3.04 15.27
CA VAL A 157 9.12 1.77 15.80
C VAL A 157 9.30 1.77 17.31
N HIS A 158 8.24 1.37 18.01
CA HIS A 158 8.15 1.31 19.46
C HIS A 158 7.89 -0.12 19.96
N LEU A 159 8.31 -0.39 21.19
CA LEU A 159 7.98 -1.62 21.92
C LEU A 159 6.73 -1.41 22.78
N GLY A 160 5.60 -1.93 22.33
CA GLY A 160 4.30 -1.83 23.02
C GLY A 160 3.17 -2.55 22.30
N ALA A 161 2.34 -3.26 23.07
CA ALA A 161 1.12 -3.87 22.54
C ALA A 161 0.06 -2.81 22.18
N ARG A 162 -0.96 -3.22 21.42
CA ARG A 162 -2.09 -2.37 21.02
C ARG A 162 -2.71 -1.65 22.22
N GLY A 163 -2.84 -0.32 22.13
CA GLY A 163 -3.39 0.53 23.19
C GLY A 163 -2.45 0.83 24.38
N ALA A 164 -1.22 0.30 24.38
CA ALA A 164 -0.20 0.66 25.36
C ALA A 164 0.86 1.59 24.74
N PRO A 165 1.37 2.60 25.48
CA PRO A 165 2.56 3.33 25.06
C PRO A 165 3.79 2.43 25.10
N GLY A 166 4.87 2.85 24.44
CA GLY A 166 6.10 2.07 24.32
C GLY A 166 7.33 2.94 24.16
N GLU A 167 8.50 2.41 24.54
CA GLU A 167 9.78 3.08 24.27
C GLU A 167 10.12 3.01 22.78
N ILE A 168 10.84 4.01 22.27
CA ILE A 168 11.37 4.01 20.90
C ILE A 168 12.49 2.97 20.81
N ILE A 169 12.42 2.09 19.82
CA ILE A 169 13.46 1.08 19.56
C ILE A 169 14.16 1.26 18.22
N VAL A 170 13.49 1.83 17.21
CA VAL A 170 14.09 2.13 15.90
C VAL A 170 13.58 3.49 15.41
N PRO A 171 14.45 4.52 15.32
CA PRO A 171 14.14 5.74 14.60
C PRO A 171 14.08 5.51 13.09
N LEU A 172 13.09 6.08 12.43
CA LEU A 172 12.98 6.07 10.97
C LEU A 172 13.53 7.38 10.37
N ALA A 173 13.95 7.32 9.12
CA ALA A 173 14.39 8.49 8.35
C ALA A 173 13.41 8.81 7.22
N GLY A 174 13.30 10.09 6.85
CA GLY A 174 12.50 10.56 5.73
C GLY A 174 11.40 11.54 6.14
N GLY A 175 10.23 11.39 5.52
CA GLY A 175 9.04 12.20 5.72
C GLY A 175 8.88 13.38 4.75
N PRO A 176 7.66 13.95 4.68
CA PRO A 176 6.45 13.51 5.39
C PRO A 176 5.68 12.39 4.67
N GLU A 177 6.04 12.01 3.44
CA GLU A 177 5.33 10.96 2.68
C GLU A 177 5.96 9.57 2.86
N VAL A 178 7.30 9.47 2.81
CA VAL A 178 8.03 8.19 2.82
C VAL A 178 8.97 8.14 4.00
N TRP A 179 8.86 7.10 4.81
CA TRP A 179 9.78 6.81 5.91
C TRP A 179 10.40 5.44 5.74
N VAL A 180 11.65 5.32 6.11
CA VAL A 180 12.41 4.08 5.96
C VAL A 180 13.18 3.78 7.23
N VAL A 181 13.39 2.49 7.50
CA VAL A 181 14.42 2.09 8.47
C VAL A 181 15.78 2.37 7.83
N PRO A 182 16.66 3.20 8.42
CA PRO A 182 17.98 3.46 7.83
C PRO A 182 18.78 2.17 7.62
N ASP A 183 19.56 2.05 6.53
CA ASP A 183 20.35 0.83 6.24
C ASP A 183 21.29 0.46 7.40
N GLY A 184 21.86 1.49 8.04
CA GLY A 184 22.73 1.41 9.21
C GLY A 184 22.04 1.36 10.57
N ALA A 185 20.72 1.13 10.64
CA ALA A 185 20.02 0.96 11.91
C ALA A 185 20.63 -0.18 12.75
N ALA A 186 20.71 0.02 14.07
CA ALA A 186 21.26 -0.98 14.97
C ALA A 186 20.40 -2.27 14.95
N PRO A 187 21.02 -3.46 15.12
CA PRO A 187 20.26 -4.68 15.34
C PRO A 187 19.35 -4.56 16.55
N LEU A 188 18.18 -5.20 16.47
CA LEU A 188 17.30 -5.38 17.61
C LEU A 188 17.97 -6.28 18.66
N THR A 189 17.59 -6.08 19.92
CA THR A 189 17.83 -7.08 20.96
C THR A 189 16.96 -8.31 20.73
N ALA A 190 17.34 -9.45 21.33
CA ALA A 190 16.53 -10.67 21.25
C ALA A 190 15.09 -10.45 21.76
N ALA A 191 14.93 -9.69 22.85
CA ALA A 191 13.61 -9.36 23.40
C ALA A 191 12.76 -8.49 22.44
N GLN A 192 13.39 -7.52 21.75
CA GLN A 192 12.71 -6.70 20.74
C GLN A 192 12.34 -7.54 19.50
N ARG A 193 13.19 -8.48 19.08
CA ARG A 193 12.85 -9.44 18.02
C ARG A 193 11.70 -10.35 18.44
N ASP A 194 11.68 -10.83 19.67
CA ASP A 194 10.57 -11.65 20.17
C ASP A 194 9.27 -10.84 20.28
N ALA A 195 9.38 -9.55 20.61
CA ALA A 195 8.25 -8.61 20.56
C ALA A 195 7.77 -8.36 19.13
N PHE A 196 8.68 -8.23 18.15
CA PHE A 196 8.31 -8.24 16.73
C PHE A 196 7.54 -9.52 16.46
N GLU A 197 8.05 -10.70 16.84
CA GLU A 197 7.37 -11.97 16.56
C GLU A 197 6.00 -12.12 17.25
N ALA A 198 5.86 -11.57 18.44
CA ALA A 198 4.61 -11.55 19.19
C ALA A 198 3.58 -10.54 18.65
N GLY A 199 3.96 -9.66 17.73
CA GLY A 199 3.10 -8.58 17.24
C GLY A 199 2.92 -7.44 18.24
N THR A 200 3.87 -7.27 19.17
CA THR A 200 3.84 -6.27 20.23
C THR A 200 4.76 -5.09 19.95
N LEU A 201 5.11 -4.85 18.69
CA LEU A 201 5.70 -3.61 18.22
C LEU A 201 4.67 -2.78 17.44
N PHE A 202 4.80 -1.46 17.50
CA PHE A 202 4.00 -0.56 16.68
C PHE A 202 4.89 0.48 16.01
N VAL A 203 4.40 1.05 14.92
CA VAL A 203 4.99 2.20 14.27
C VAL A 203 4.08 3.41 14.50
N ASN A 204 4.67 4.58 14.69
CA ASN A 204 3.93 5.83 14.73
C ASN A 204 4.63 6.93 13.92
N VAL A 205 3.88 8.00 13.66
CA VAL A 205 4.37 9.22 13.00
C VAL A 205 3.92 10.43 13.79
N HIS A 206 4.84 11.37 13.99
CA HIS A 206 4.66 12.56 14.81
C HIS A 206 4.57 13.81 13.93
N THR A 207 3.77 14.77 14.37
CA THR A 207 3.77 16.15 13.88
C THR A 207 4.03 17.12 15.04
N PRO A 208 4.39 18.39 14.76
CA PRO A 208 4.51 19.40 15.81
C PRO A 208 3.23 19.58 16.67
N ALA A 209 2.05 19.35 16.09
CA ALA A 209 0.78 19.42 16.82
C ALA A 209 0.53 18.20 17.71
N HIS A 210 1.13 17.05 17.37
CA HIS A 210 0.95 15.77 18.02
C HIS A 210 2.31 15.13 18.35
N ALA A 211 3.06 15.77 19.26
CA ALA A 211 4.41 15.34 19.60
C ALA A 211 4.48 13.91 20.19
N GLY A 212 3.39 13.40 20.78
CA GLY A 212 3.29 12.01 21.25
C GLY A 212 3.03 10.97 20.14
N GLY A 213 2.61 11.41 18.96
CA GLY A 213 2.13 10.59 17.85
C GLY A 213 0.83 11.15 17.28
N GLU A 214 0.75 11.32 15.96
CA GLU A 214 -0.50 11.68 15.26
C GLU A 214 -1.23 10.44 14.72
N ILE A 215 -0.46 9.48 14.18
CA ILE A 215 -0.98 8.21 13.66
C ILE A 215 -0.10 7.06 14.10
N ARG A 216 -0.74 5.92 14.41
CA ARG A 216 -0.09 4.68 14.85
C ARG A 216 -0.68 3.46 14.16
N GLY A 217 0.14 2.43 13.96
CA GLY A 217 -0.23 1.13 13.42
C GLY A 217 0.51 0.01 14.14
N GLN A 218 -0.20 -1.02 14.59
CA GLN A 218 0.40 -2.20 15.24
C GLN A 218 1.01 -3.13 14.19
N LEU A 219 2.24 -3.62 14.41
CA LEU A 219 2.92 -4.59 13.53
C LEU A 219 2.51 -6.02 13.90
N ASP A 220 1.21 -6.30 13.86
CA ASP A 220 0.63 -7.60 14.23
C ASP A 220 0.08 -8.39 13.04
N HIS A 221 -0.16 -7.75 11.89
CA HIS A 221 -0.68 -8.41 10.70
C HIS A 221 0.41 -9.20 9.97
N ARG A 222 0.25 -10.53 9.91
CA ARG A 222 1.25 -11.46 9.37
C ARG A 222 0.61 -12.59 8.59
N GLY A 223 1.17 -12.92 7.43
CA GLY A 223 0.74 -14.11 6.71
C GLY A 223 1.12 -14.07 5.25
N THR A 224 0.30 -14.74 4.46
CA THR A 224 0.52 -14.87 3.02
C THR A 224 0.38 -13.51 2.34
N ALA A 225 1.42 -13.10 1.61
CA ALA A 225 1.54 -11.79 0.98
C ALA A 225 1.54 -11.92 -0.55
N ARG A 226 0.87 -11.00 -1.23
CA ARG A 226 0.88 -10.87 -2.69
C ARG A 226 1.03 -9.43 -3.12
N LEU A 227 1.86 -9.20 -4.12
CA LEU A 227 2.09 -7.91 -4.75
C LEU A 227 1.34 -7.84 -6.09
N ALA A 228 0.98 -6.62 -6.47
CA ALA A 228 0.40 -6.29 -7.77
C ALA A 228 1.07 -5.04 -8.35
N ALA A 229 1.39 -5.06 -9.64
CA ALA A 229 1.63 -3.86 -10.43
C ALA A 229 0.32 -3.49 -11.13
N LEU A 230 -0.13 -2.25 -10.98
CA LEU A 230 -1.39 -1.76 -11.53
C LEU A 230 -1.13 -0.87 -12.75
N ASP A 231 -1.90 -1.06 -13.81
CA ASP A 231 -1.94 -0.17 -14.98
C ASP A 231 -3.32 -0.19 -15.65
N GLY A 232 -3.53 0.72 -16.62
CA GLY A 232 -4.79 0.82 -17.35
C GLY A 232 -5.04 -0.32 -18.35
N ALA A 233 -3.99 -0.97 -18.85
CA ALA A 233 -4.12 -2.06 -19.81
C ALA A 233 -4.70 -3.34 -19.17
N GLN A 234 -4.52 -3.48 -17.86
CA GLN A 234 -5.05 -4.59 -17.08
C GLN A 234 -6.53 -4.45 -16.71
N GLU A 235 -7.14 -3.27 -16.91
CA GLU A 235 -8.57 -3.06 -16.66
C GLU A 235 -9.48 -3.84 -17.60
N VAL A 236 -10.73 -4.04 -17.18
CA VAL A 236 -11.73 -4.77 -17.98
C VAL A 236 -13.01 -3.94 -18.11
N PRO A 237 -13.25 -3.26 -19.25
CA PRO A 237 -12.34 -3.11 -20.40
C PRO A 237 -11.08 -2.27 -20.09
N ALA A 238 -10.00 -2.49 -20.86
CA ALA A 238 -8.76 -1.74 -20.70
C ALA A 238 -8.96 -0.24 -20.94
N THR A 239 -8.31 0.58 -20.12
CA THR A 239 -8.27 2.04 -20.28
C THR A 239 -7.00 2.46 -21.04
N THR A 240 -6.98 3.70 -21.54
CA THR A 240 -5.77 4.31 -22.13
C THR A 240 -5.00 5.15 -21.11
N SER A 241 -5.26 4.95 -19.81
CA SER A 241 -4.63 5.76 -18.76
C SER A 241 -3.12 5.52 -18.73
N GLY A 242 -2.36 6.59 -18.52
CA GLY A 242 -0.94 6.53 -18.17
C GLY A 242 -0.70 6.35 -16.66
N GLY A 243 -1.79 6.25 -15.88
CA GLY A 243 -1.75 5.95 -14.46
C GLY A 243 -1.20 4.56 -14.19
N PHE A 244 -0.55 4.41 -13.05
CA PHE A 244 0.00 3.14 -12.60
C PHE A 244 0.07 3.09 -11.08
N GLY A 245 0.33 1.92 -10.51
CA GLY A 245 0.47 1.77 -9.06
C GLY A 245 1.12 0.47 -8.62
N ALA A 246 1.41 0.41 -7.32
CA ALA A 246 1.91 -0.77 -6.63
C ALA A 246 0.96 -1.14 -5.51
N GLY A 247 0.58 -2.42 -5.43
CA GLY A 247 -0.27 -2.95 -4.37
C GLY A 247 0.44 -4.06 -3.59
N LEU A 248 0.19 -4.11 -2.28
CA LEU A 248 0.55 -5.22 -1.39
C LEU A 248 -0.70 -5.62 -0.60
N LEU A 249 -1.11 -6.88 -0.71
CA LEU A 249 -2.14 -7.48 0.15
C LEU A 249 -1.52 -8.60 0.97
N VAL A 250 -1.77 -8.60 2.28
CA VAL A 250 -1.43 -9.68 3.20
C VAL A 250 -2.71 -10.19 3.83
N VAL A 251 -2.93 -11.50 3.77
CA VAL A 251 -4.02 -12.15 4.50
C VAL A 251 -3.41 -12.83 5.71
N ASP A 252 -3.90 -12.47 6.90
CA ASP A 252 -3.38 -13.04 8.14
C ASP A 252 -3.75 -14.52 8.24
N ASP A 253 -2.74 -15.39 8.41
CA ASP A 253 -2.94 -16.84 8.31
C ASP A 253 -3.79 -17.39 9.47
N ALA A 254 -3.84 -16.68 10.61
CA ALA A 254 -4.57 -17.12 11.80
C ALA A 254 -6.02 -16.62 11.81
N THR A 255 -6.26 -15.40 11.36
CA THR A 255 -7.55 -14.72 11.48
C THR A 255 -8.29 -14.61 10.15
N GLY A 256 -7.58 -14.76 9.02
CA GLY A 256 -8.10 -14.54 7.68
C GLY A 256 -8.38 -13.07 7.36
N ARG A 257 -8.00 -12.12 8.23
CA ARG A 257 -8.18 -10.69 8.00
C ARG A 257 -7.24 -10.22 6.88
N PRO A 258 -7.72 -9.42 5.93
CA PRO A 258 -6.86 -8.76 4.97
C PRO A 258 -6.27 -7.49 5.57
N GLY A 259 -5.05 -7.17 5.16
CA GLY A 259 -4.37 -5.90 5.40
C GLY A 259 -3.55 -5.56 4.16
N GLY A 260 -3.24 -4.29 3.92
CA GLY A 260 -2.50 -3.93 2.71
C GLY A 260 -2.73 -2.51 2.26
N PHE A 261 -2.17 -2.19 1.10
CA PHE A 261 -2.26 -0.86 0.52
C PHE A 261 -2.04 -0.86 -0.99
N VAL A 262 -2.44 0.23 -1.63
CA VAL A 262 -2.12 0.61 -3.01
C VAL A 262 -1.53 2.01 -3.01
N ILE A 263 -0.39 2.18 -3.68
CA ILE A 263 0.21 3.47 -4.00
C ILE A 263 -0.03 3.71 -5.49
N SER A 264 -0.67 4.82 -5.84
CA SER A 264 -1.01 5.20 -7.21
C SER A 264 -0.25 6.46 -7.64
N ARG A 265 0.02 6.59 -8.94
CA ARG A 265 0.65 7.75 -9.58
C ARG A 265 0.01 8.06 -10.92
N LYS A 266 0.13 9.33 -11.34
CA LYS A 266 -0.38 9.84 -12.63
C LYS A 266 -1.88 9.61 -12.83
N LEU A 267 -2.64 9.61 -11.73
CA LEU A 267 -4.10 9.62 -11.73
C LEU A 267 -4.60 11.00 -11.32
N THR A 268 -5.75 11.40 -11.86
CA THR A 268 -6.43 12.64 -11.48
C THR A 268 -7.80 12.34 -10.92
N ALA A 269 -8.16 12.98 -9.81
CA ALA A 269 -9.48 12.82 -9.17
C ALA A 269 -9.84 11.36 -8.84
N GLU A 270 -8.92 10.65 -8.17
CA GLU A 270 -9.18 9.31 -7.62
C GLU A 270 -10.37 9.36 -6.65
N SER A 271 -11.28 8.39 -6.79
CA SER A 271 -12.57 8.39 -6.10
C SER A 271 -12.79 7.18 -5.19
N ALA A 272 -12.15 6.04 -5.48
CA ALA A 272 -12.21 4.83 -4.67
C ALA A 272 -11.08 3.86 -5.02
N ALA A 273 -10.82 2.88 -4.15
CA ALA A 273 -10.04 1.70 -4.47
C ALA A 273 -10.62 0.46 -3.77
N HIS A 274 -10.44 -0.72 -4.37
CA HIS A 274 -11.05 -1.96 -3.90
C HIS A 274 -10.15 -3.17 -4.15
N VAL A 275 -10.30 -4.22 -3.33
CA VAL A 275 -9.98 -5.59 -3.72
C VAL A 275 -11.23 -6.23 -4.29
N HIS A 276 -11.08 -6.90 -5.42
CA HIS A 276 -12.12 -7.68 -6.08
C HIS A 276 -11.70 -9.15 -6.22
N GLN A 277 -12.68 -10.01 -6.44
CA GLN A 277 -12.46 -11.44 -6.73
C GLN A 277 -12.84 -11.77 -8.18
N ALA A 278 -11.84 -11.91 -9.05
CA ALA A 278 -11.96 -12.56 -10.35
C ALA A 278 -10.57 -12.92 -10.90
N ALA A 279 -10.54 -13.92 -11.78
CA ALA A 279 -9.37 -14.23 -12.58
C ALA A 279 -9.02 -13.07 -13.54
N ARG A 280 -7.78 -13.09 -14.04
CA ARG A 280 -7.29 -12.15 -15.06
C ARG A 280 -8.23 -12.06 -16.26
N GLY A 281 -8.52 -10.84 -16.69
CA GLY A 281 -9.38 -10.56 -17.83
C GLY A 281 -10.89 -10.65 -17.54
N ALA A 282 -11.29 -10.91 -16.29
CA ALA A 282 -12.68 -10.85 -15.87
C ALA A 282 -12.89 -9.80 -14.77
N SER A 283 -14.08 -9.20 -14.75
CA SER A 283 -14.53 -8.32 -13.68
C SER A 283 -15.20 -9.12 -12.57
N GLY A 284 -14.91 -8.77 -11.33
CA GLY A 284 -15.46 -9.40 -10.13
C GLY A 284 -16.19 -8.42 -9.22
N GLY A 285 -16.93 -8.95 -8.24
CA GLY A 285 -17.49 -8.13 -7.17
C GLY A 285 -16.42 -7.57 -6.23
N VAL A 286 -16.71 -6.45 -5.60
CA VAL A 286 -15.89 -5.89 -4.51
C VAL A 286 -15.97 -6.83 -3.31
N ILE A 287 -14.82 -7.18 -2.75
CA ILE A 287 -14.72 -7.99 -1.52
C ILE A 287 -14.10 -7.23 -0.35
N VAL A 288 -13.20 -6.27 -0.62
CA VAL A 288 -12.62 -5.39 0.41
C VAL A 288 -12.61 -3.95 -0.09
N PRO A 289 -13.40 -3.04 0.50
CA PRO A 289 -13.25 -1.62 0.23
C PRO A 289 -11.99 -1.07 0.91
N LEU A 290 -11.23 -0.24 0.18
CA LEU A 290 -10.09 0.47 0.75
C LEU A 290 -10.51 1.86 1.23
N PHE A 291 -9.84 2.34 2.26
CA PHE A 291 -9.93 3.70 2.75
C PHE A 291 -8.71 4.48 2.29
N GLY A 292 -8.88 5.72 1.84
CA GLY A 292 -7.73 6.50 1.41
C GLY A 292 -8.09 7.79 0.71
N ARG A 293 -7.10 8.35 0.03
CA ARG A 293 -7.20 9.53 -0.83
C ARG A 293 -6.20 9.39 -1.97
N PRO A 294 -6.21 10.28 -2.97
CA PRO A 294 -5.31 10.17 -4.12
C PRO A 294 -3.86 9.92 -3.71
N GLY A 295 -3.22 8.96 -4.37
CA GLY A 295 -1.85 8.52 -4.12
C GLY A 295 -1.65 7.42 -3.06
N LEU A 296 -2.58 7.22 -2.10
CA LEU A 296 -2.49 6.14 -1.11
C LEU A 296 -3.87 5.64 -0.65
N TRP A 297 -4.10 4.34 -0.85
CA TRP A 297 -5.27 3.61 -0.38
C TRP A 297 -4.85 2.46 0.52
N VAL A 298 -5.53 2.25 1.64
CA VAL A 298 -5.20 1.24 2.64
C VAL A 298 -6.40 0.35 2.93
N VAL A 299 -6.14 -0.92 3.23
CA VAL A 299 -7.13 -1.78 3.87
C VAL A 299 -7.23 -1.33 5.33
N ARG A 300 -8.45 -1.09 5.82
CA ARG A 300 -8.65 -0.66 7.21
C ARG A 300 -8.21 -1.77 8.17
N ASP A 301 -7.62 -1.38 9.30
CA ASP A 301 -7.17 -2.31 10.35
C ASP A 301 -8.33 -3.16 10.94
N ASP A 302 -9.57 -2.64 10.87
CA ASP A 302 -10.79 -3.33 11.31
C ASP A 302 -11.46 -4.21 10.23
N ALA A 303 -10.83 -4.42 9.06
CA ALA A 303 -11.43 -5.17 7.96
C ALA A 303 -11.85 -6.59 8.36
N ASP A 304 -13.03 -7.00 7.91
CA ASP A 304 -13.57 -8.34 8.18
C ASP A 304 -12.71 -9.44 7.54
N PRO A 305 -12.62 -10.63 8.17
CA PRO A 305 -11.98 -11.77 7.57
C PRO A 305 -12.56 -12.13 6.19
N LEU A 306 -11.67 -12.53 5.27
CA LEU A 306 -12.09 -13.13 4.01
C LEU A 306 -12.90 -14.42 4.27
N THR A 307 -13.80 -14.78 3.36
CA THR A 307 -14.45 -16.10 3.38
C THR A 307 -13.46 -17.21 2.97
N ALA A 308 -13.84 -18.48 3.15
CA ALA A 308 -13.01 -19.60 2.70
C ALA A 308 -12.82 -19.60 1.17
N GLU A 309 -13.86 -19.23 0.43
CA GLU A 309 -13.82 -19.10 -1.03
C GLU A 309 -12.91 -17.95 -1.46
N GLN A 310 -12.99 -16.80 -0.78
CA GLN A 310 -12.12 -15.65 -1.04
C GLN A 310 -10.65 -15.95 -0.72
N ARG A 311 -10.37 -16.69 0.36
CA ARG A 311 -9.01 -17.16 0.67
C ARG A 311 -8.48 -18.11 -0.40
N THR A 312 -9.29 -19.07 -0.84
CA THR A 312 -8.92 -19.98 -1.93
C THR A 312 -8.62 -19.19 -3.21
N ALA A 313 -9.41 -18.16 -3.50
CA ALA A 313 -9.14 -17.27 -4.63
C ALA A 313 -7.85 -16.47 -4.43
N PHE A 314 -7.59 -15.94 -3.23
CA PHE A 314 -6.33 -15.26 -2.90
C PHE A 314 -5.12 -16.18 -3.12
N ASP A 315 -5.16 -17.40 -2.59
CA ASP A 315 -4.09 -18.39 -2.72
C ASP A 315 -3.86 -18.84 -4.17
N ALA A 316 -4.87 -18.70 -5.03
CA ALA A 316 -4.78 -18.98 -6.46
C ALA A 316 -4.45 -17.75 -7.32
N GLY A 317 -4.18 -16.59 -6.71
CA GLY A 317 -3.95 -15.33 -7.43
C GLY A 317 -5.20 -14.73 -8.09
N GLY A 318 -6.39 -15.20 -7.72
CA GLY A 318 -7.70 -14.79 -8.24
C GLY A 318 -8.30 -13.53 -7.62
N LEU A 319 -7.50 -12.71 -6.92
CA LEU A 319 -7.88 -11.39 -6.44
C LEU A 319 -7.14 -10.29 -7.21
N TYR A 320 -7.73 -9.10 -7.30
CA TYR A 320 -7.07 -7.94 -7.91
C TYR A 320 -7.40 -6.66 -7.16
N TYR A 321 -6.45 -5.72 -7.19
CA TYR A 321 -6.70 -4.32 -6.84
C TYR A 321 -7.23 -3.55 -8.03
N ASN A 322 -8.08 -2.55 -7.76
CA ASN A 322 -8.50 -1.54 -8.72
C ASN A 322 -8.50 -0.16 -8.03
N VAL A 323 -8.13 0.89 -8.78
CA VAL A 323 -8.31 2.29 -8.38
C VAL A 323 -9.19 3.01 -9.40
N HIS A 324 -10.22 3.69 -8.89
CA HIS A 324 -11.22 4.40 -9.66
C HIS A 324 -10.94 5.89 -9.67
N THR A 325 -11.32 6.57 -10.74
CA THR A 325 -11.35 8.03 -10.80
C THR A 325 -12.74 8.52 -11.19
N THR A 326 -12.93 9.84 -11.14
CA THR A 326 -14.15 10.47 -11.65
C THR A 326 -14.33 10.22 -13.16
N ALA A 327 -13.23 10.15 -13.92
CA ALA A 327 -13.27 9.88 -15.36
C ALA A 327 -13.53 8.41 -15.68
N ASN A 328 -13.04 7.50 -14.83
CA ASN A 328 -13.17 6.06 -15.00
C ASN A 328 -13.82 5.43 -13.75
N PRO A 329 -15.13 5.61 -13.54
CA PRO A 329 -15.81 5.17 -12.32
C PRO A 329 -15.89 3.64 -12.18
N ALA A 330 -15.77 2.89 -13.28
CA ALA A 330 -15.70 1.42 -13.26
C ALA A 330 -14.31 0.88 -12.89
N GLY A 331 -13.29 1.75 -12.90
CA GLY A 331 -11.88 1.41 -12.67
C GLY A 331 -10.99 2.11 -13.68
N GLU A 332 -9.91 2.77 -13.24
CA GLU A 332 -8.91 3.39 -14.11
C GLU A 332 -7.68 2.50 -14.30
N ILE A 333 -7.19 1.91 -13.20
CA ILE A 333 -6.03 1.02 -13.18
C ILE A 333 -6.30 -0.22 -12.32
N ARG A 334 -5.84 -1.37 -12.81
CA ARG A 334 -6.02 -2.68 -12.17
C ARG A 334 -4.72 -3.44 -12.10
N GLY A 335 -4.58 -4.27 -11.08
CA GLY A 335 -3.41 -5.11 -10.86
C GLY A 335 -3.80 -6.43 -10.21
N GLN A 336 -3.46 -7.55 -10.87
CA GLN A 336 -3.74 -8.87 -10.31
C GLN A 336 -2.78 -9.18 -9.15
N LEU A 337 -3.31 -9.70 -8.05
CA LEU A 337 -2.53 -10.14 -6.89
C LEU A 337 -2.00 -11.55 -7.14
N GLU A 338 -0.99 -11.67 -8.00
CA GLU A 338 -0.41 -12.97 -8.36
C GLU A 338 0.99 -13.18 -7.76
N ARG A 339 1.80 -12.13 -7.59
CA ARG A 339 3.21 -12.29 -7.17
C ARG A 339 3.30 -12.51 -5.67
N GLY A 340 3.41 -13.76 -5.24
CA GLY A 340 3.45 -14.16 -3.84
C GLY A 340 4.69 -14.98 -3.50
N GLY A 341 5.14 -14.97 -2.25
CA GLY A 341 6.34 -15.72 -1.84
C GLY A 341 7.22 -14.94 -0.86
N PRO A 342 8.49 -15.33 -0.70
CA PRO A 342 9.41 -14.59 0.15
C PRO A 342 9.56 -13.14 -0.35
N ILE A 343 9.36 -12.18 0.55
CA ILE A 343 9.54 -10.75 0.28
C ILE A 343 10.80 -10.28 0.97
N ARG A 344 11.60 -9.48 0.25
CA ARG A 344 12.74 -8.74 0.81
C ARG A 344 12.49 -7.26 0.69
N ILE A 345 12.86 -6.52 1.74
CA ILE A 345 12.78 -5.06 1.80
C ILE A 345 14.20 -4.49 1.77
N ALA A 346 14.46 -3.57 0.85
CA ALA A 346 15.68 -2.78 0.81
C ALA A 346 15.42 -1.37 1.31
N SER A 347 16.34 -0.82 2.09
CA SER A 347 16.42 0.61 2.37
C SER A 347 17.42 1.22 1.38
N LEU A 348 17.00 2.24 0.63
CA LEU A 348 17.79 2.88 -0.40
C LEU A 348 18.33 4.23 0.07
N ASP A 349 19.63 4.43 -0.09
CA ASP A 349 20.30 5.72 0.12
C ASP A 349 21.52 5.85 -0.81
N GLY A 350 22.06 7.07 -0.92
CA GLY A 350 23.24 7.33 -1.76
C GLY A 350 24.55 6.79 -1.19
N ALA A 351 24.63 6.54 0.13
CA ALA A 351 25.86 6.03 0.75
C ALA A 351 26.17 4.59 0.35
N GLN A 352 25.15 3.84 -0.09
CA GLN A 352 25.29 2.48 -0.59
C GLN A 352 25.81 2.39 -2.03
N GLU A 353 25.81 3.49 -2.80
CA GLU A 353 26.37 3.53 -4.16
C GLU A 353 27.86 3.19 -4.20
N THR A 354 28.35 2.78 -5.37
CA THR A 354 29.78 2.45 -5.57
C THR A 354 30.34 3.19 -6.77
N PRO A 355 31.03 4.35 -6.57
CA PRO A 355 31.35 5.00 -5.30
C PRO A 355 30.11 5.67 -4.63
N PRO A 356 30.16 5.95 -3.30
CA PRO A 356 29.04 6.60 -2.61
C PRO A 356 28.66 7.97 -3.17
N VAL A 357 27.36 8.24 -3.22
CA VAL A 357 26.76 9.50 -3.67
C VAL A 357 26.23 10.28 -2.46
N THR A 358 26.54 11.58 -2.39
CA THR A 358 25.88 12.47 -1.42
C THR A 358 24.53 12.88 -1.98
N SER A 359 23.45 12.31 -1.47
CA SER A 359 22.08 12.64 -1.86
C SER A 359 21.22 12.93 -0.62
N ALA A 360 20.24 13.82 -0.79
CA ALA A 360 19.14 13.97 0.16
C ALA A 360 18.04 12.93 -0.07
N GLY A 361 18.11 12.19 -1.17
CA GLY A 361 17.17 11.15 -1.54
C GLY A 361 17.29 9.93 -0.65
N LEU A 362 16.14 9.29 -0.44
CA LEU A 362 16.00 8.04 0.29
C LEU A 362 14.79 7.30 -0.24
N GLY A 363 14.74 5.99 -0.04
CA GLY A 363 13.58 5.20 -0.43
C GLY A 363 13.59 3.81 0.17
N ALA A 364 12.54 3.05 -0.13
CA ALA A 364 12.53 1.62 0.12
C ALA A 364 11.97 0.88 -1.08
N GLY A 365 12.42 -0.37 -1.24
CA GLY A 365 11.94 -1.26 -2.27
C GLY A 365 11.52 -2.60 -1.70
N LEU A 366 10.41 -3.14 -2.20
CA LEU A 366 9.92 -4.48 -1.87
C LEU A 366 10.05 -5.35 -3.12
N LEU A 367 10.72 -6.50 -2.99
CA LEU A 367 10.79 -7.52 -4.04
C LEU A 367 10.28 -8.86 -3.52
N ALA A 368 9.25 -9.41 -4.17
CA ALA A 368 8.86 -10.80 -4.04
C ALA A 368 9.47 -11.63 -5.16
N LEU A 369 9.94 -12.82 -4.80
CA LEU A 369 10.16 -13.92 -5.73
C LEU A 369 8.94 -14.85 -5.68
N ASP A 370 8.30 -15.05 -6.84
CA ASP A 370 7.09 -15.84 -6.94
C ASP A 370 7.31 -17.30 -6.55
N ASP A 371 6.42 -17.87 -5.74
CA ASP A 371 6.50 -19.24 -5.25
C ASP A 371 6.08 -20.31 -6.27
N GLY A 372 5.58 -19.89 -7.45
CA GLY A 372 5.26 -20.77 -8.58
C GLY A 372 6.49 -21.43 -9.22
N GLY A 373 7.71 -21.01 -8.87
CA GLY A 373 8.97 -21.64 -9.29
C GLY A 373 9.46 -21.25 -10.68
N GLY A 374 8.72 -20.41 -11.42
CA GLY A 374 9.14 -19.90 -12.73
C GLY A 374 10.17 -18.77 -12.66
N GLY A 375 10.38 -18.20 -11.47
CA GLY A 375 11.32 -17.10 -11.25
C GLY A 375 10.70 -15.72 -11.46
N GLU A 376 9.40 -15.64 -11.70
CA GLU A 376 8.68 -14.38 -11.80
C GLU A 376 8.86 -13.55 -10.52
N VAL A 377 8.91 -12.24 -10.68
CA VAL A 377 9.07 -11.31 -9.57
C VAL A 377 7.98 -10.26 -9.59
N GLY A 378 7.65 -9.75 -8.41
CA GLY A 378 6.81 -8.58 -8.23
C GLY A 378 7.47 -7.63 -7.25
N GLY A 379 7.19 -6.35 -7.37
CA GLY A 379 7.83 -5.38 -6.49
C GLY A 379 7.71 -3.96 -6.93
N PHE A 380 8.28 -3.06 -6.12
CA PHE A 380 8.32 -1.65 -6.40
C PHE A 380 9.44 -0.97 -5.61
N VAL A 381 9.80 0.23 -6.02
CA VAL A 381 10.63 1.18 -5.27
C VAL A 381 9.84 2.47 -5.11
N ILE A 382 9.78 3.01 -3.91
CA ILE A 382 9.30 4.37 -3.65
C ILE A 382 10.43 5.20 -3.03
N ALA A 383 10.71 6.38 -3.60
CA ALA A 383 11.79 7.25 -3.15
C ALA A 383 11.39 8.72 -3.13
N ALA A 384 11.81 9.43 -2.09
CA ALA A 384 11.63 10.86 -1.92
C ALA A 384 12.98 11.60 -2.06
N GLY A 385 12.94 12.92 -2.21
CA GLY A 385 14.14 13.78 -2.23
C GLY A 385 14.97 13.72 -3.52
N LEU A 386 14.46 13.05 -4.57
CA LEU A 386 15.10 12.97 -5.88
C LEU A 386 14.75 14.18 -6.76
N THR A 387 15.71 14.64 -7.56
CA THR A 387 15.49 15.65 -8.59
C THR A 387 15.55 15.02 -9.98
N SER A 388 14.47 15.14 -10.76
CA SER A 388 14.36 14.53 -12.10
C SER A 388 14.69 13.03 -12.13
N PRO A 389 13.96 12.20 -11.37
CA PRO A 389 14.11 10.75 -11.39
C PRO A 389 13.82 10.15 -12.77
N THR A 390 14.60 9.13 -13.18
CA THR A 390 14.57 8.60 -14.55
C THR A 390 14.21 7.12 -14.63
N SER A 391 14.99 6.24 -13.99
CA SER A 391 14.82 4.79 -14.10
C SER A 391 15.15 4.10 -12.78
N ALA A 392 14.66 2.87 -12.61
CA ALA A 392 15.10 2.00 -11.52
C ALA A 392 15.20 0.54 -12.00
N HIS A 393 16.08 -0.23 -11.37
CA HIS A 393 16.37 -1.61 -11.74
C HIS A 393 16.68 -2.46 -10.50
N VAL A 394 16.48 -3.77 -10.62
CA VAL A 394 17.13 -4.77 -9.76
C VAL A 394 18.39 -5.25 -10.47
N HIS A 395 19.49 -5.24 -9.75
CA HIS A 395 20.78 -5.77 -10.18
C HIS A 395 21.16 -7.01 -9.40
N GLN A 396 22.00 -7.87 -10.00
CA GLN A 396 22.63 -8.99 -9.32
C GLN A 396 24.06 -8.65 -8.91
N GLY A 397 24.27 -8.43 -7.61
CA GLY A 397 25.57 -8.18 -6.99
C GLY A 397 25.47 -8.05 -5.47
N ALA A 398 26.49 -8.53 -4.76
CA ALA A 398 26.62 -8.33 -3.31
C ALA A 398 26.88 -6.85 -2.97
N ARG A 399 26.71 -6.51 -1.69
CA ARG A 399 26.95 -5.16 -1.16
C ARG A 399 28.34 -4.65 -1.55
N GLY A 400 28.39 -3.44 -2.15
CA GLY A 400 29.63 -2.81 -2.61
C GLY A 400 30.20 -3.33 -3.93
N ALA A 401 29.61 -4.38 -4.52
CA ALA A 401 29.94 -4.82 -5.87
C ALA A 401 28.99 -4.22 -6.90
N PRO A 402 29.45 -3.91 -8.13
CA PRO A 402 28.55 -3.66 -9.26
C PRO A 402 27.83 -4.96 -9.66
N GLY A 403 26.80 -4.85 -10.48
CA GLY A 403 26.03 -5.99 -10.95
C GLY A 403 25.28 -5.69 -12.24
N ASP A 404 25.00 -6.74 -13.01
CA ASP A 404 24.17 -6.63 -14.21
C ASP A 404 22.70 -6.42 -13.83
N ILE A 405 21.95 -5.72 -14.68
CA ILE A 405 20.50 -5.57 -14.53
C ILE A 405 19.84 -6.93 -14.77
N VAL A 406 19.03 -7.37 -13.81
CA VAL A 406 18.25 -8.60 -13.91
C VAL A 406 16.74 -8.34 -14.01
N VAL A 407 16.26 -7.22 -13.47
CA VAL A 407 14.83 -6.85 -13.54
C VAL A 407 14.72 -5.33 -13.79
N PRO A 408 14.17 -4.88 -14.93
CA PRO A 408 13.82 -3.48 -15.12
C PRO A 408 12.54 -3.11 -14.37
N LEU A 409 12.46 -1.87 -13.88
CA LEU A 409 11.22 -1.31 -13.34
C LEU A 409 10.71 -0.18 -14.26
N SER A 410 9.38 -0.02 -14.28
CA SER A 410 8.68 1.05 -15.00
C SER A 410 8.32 2.19 -14.06
N GLY A 411 8.42 3.43 -14.55
CA GLY A 411 8.21 4.66 -13.77
C GLY A 411 9.39 5.64 -13.90
N PRO A 412 9.39 6.77 -13.19
CA PRO A 412 8.26 7.29 -12.43
C PRO A 412 7.22 7.98 -13.33
#